data_AF-A0AA45QRE3-F1
#
_entry.id   AF-A0AA45QRE3-F1
#
_cell.length_a   1.000
_cell.length_b   1.000
_cell.length_c   1.000
_cell.angle_alpha   90.00
_cell.angle_beta   90.00
_cell.angle_gamma   90.00
#
_symmetry.space_group_name_H-M   'P 1'
#
loop_
_entity.id
_entity.type
_entity.pdbx_description
1 polymer ?
#
loop_
_entity_poly.entity_id
_entity_poly.type
_entity_poly.pdbx_seq_one_letter_code
_entity_poly.pdbx_strand_id
1 'polypeptide(L)'
;MDAALVTIAGTLIIALVNSFWLNQKLNKQKLEYDKTIEEYKLALDRRKKVSSMYYEKRAELIIQLYEKISVYYSNLLAMNKGLIAFQEMIFERPEAYDELYHSTLKLEKDVGKQILLASLYLGEKTSEELMFFQHRLGNISNSMVDVYEEYKRIDKKYLKRSEDESEASKFYWEYYQIYSGQDIHGNVEWLDGKGSKKILDFKKTLKNAILSEE
;
A
#
# COMPACT_ATOMS: atom_id res chain seq x y z
N MET A 1 -42.02 14.85 -10.30
CA MET A 1 -40.84 13.97 -10.44
C MET A 1 -39.88 14.38 -9.36
N ASP A 2 -39.71 13.53 -8.35
CA ASP A 2 -39.06 13.88 -7.10
C ASP A 2 -37.57 14.16 -7.30
N ALA A 3 -37.10 15.30 -6.79
CA ALA A 3 -35.70 15.70 -6.83
C ALA A 3 -34.77 14.61 -6.24
N ALA A 4 -35.26 13.83 -5.26
CA ALA A 4 -34.55 12.69 -4.68
C ALA A 4 -34.24 11.57 -5.71
N LEU A 5 -35.14 11.30 -6.65
CA LEU A 5 -34.96 10.29 -7.69
C LEU A 5 -33.92 10.72 -8.74
N VAL A 6 -33.87 12.03 -9.04
CA VAL A 6 -32.87 12.62 -9.93
C VAL A 6 -31.47 12.59 -9.29
N THR A 7 -31.38 12.88 -8.00
CA THR A 7 -30.11 12.83 -7.25
C THR A 7 -29.58 11.40 -7.17
N ILE A 8 -30.42 10.42 -6.79
CA ILE A 8 -30.02 9.01 -6.70
C ILE A 8 -29.59 8.45 -8.05
N ALA A 9 -30.33 8.75 -9.12
CA ALA A 9 -29.94 8.35 -10.48
C ALA A 9 -28.61 9.01 -10.90
N GLY A 10 -28.40 10.28 -10.56
CA GLY A 10 -27.16 11.00 -10.81
C GLY A 10 -25.94 10.39 -10.11
N THR A 11 -26.04 10.08 -8.81
CA THR A 11 -24.94 9.43 -8.06
C THR A 11 -24.64 8.03 -8.59
N LEU A 12 -25.67 7.27 -8.99
CA LEU A 12 -25.49 5.94 -9.56
C LEU A 12 -24.77 5.98 -10.91
N ILE A 13 -25.13 6.95 -11.77
CA ILE A 13 -24.47 7.14 -13.07
C ILE A 13 -23.00 7.53 -12.86
N ILE A 14 -22.70 8.44 -11.91
CA ILE A 14 -21.31 8.82 -11.60
C ILE A 14 -20.51 7.63 -11.06
N ALA A 15 -21.08 6.82 -10.16
CA ALA A 15 -20.42 5.62 -9.62
C ALA A 15 -20.18 4.55 -10.71
N LEU A 16 -21.13 4.36 -11.62
CA LEU A 16 -21.00 3.46 -12.76
C LEU A 16 -19.96 3.93 -13.77
N VAL A 17 -19.91 5.24 -14.05
CA VAL A 17 -18.90 5.83 -14.93
C VAL A 17 -17.51 5.72 -14.30
N ASN A 18 -17.36 6.04 -13.02
CA ASN A 18 -16.08 5.93 -12.31
C ASN A 18 -15.60 4.48 -12.21
N SER A 19 -16.48 3.52 -11.90
CA SER A 19 -16.14 2.10 -11.87
C SER A 19 -15.79 1.56 -13.27
N PHE A 20 -16.43 2.05 -14.33
CA PHE A 20 -16.08 1.73 -15.71
C PHE A 20 -14.67 2.24 -16.08
N TRP A 21 -14.36 3.51 -15.78
CA TRP A 21 -13.02 4.06 -16.03
C TRP A 21 -11.95 3.39 -15.19
N LEU A 22 -12.24 3.06 -13.93
CA LEU A 22 -11.35 2.31 -13.04
C LEU A 22 -11.07 0.92 -13.60
N ASN A 23 -12.11 0.19 -14.03
CA ASN A 23 -11.97 -1.12 -14.66
C ASN A 23 -11.21 -1.07 -15.99
N GLN A 24 -11.43 -0.05 -16.82
CA GLN A 24 -10.61 0.15 -18.02
C GLN A 24 -9.14 0.41 -17.68
N LYS A 25 -8.87 1.22 -16.67
CA LYS A 25 -7.51 1.55 -16.22
C LYS A 25 -6.81 0.30 -15.66
N LEU A 26 -7.51 -0.49 -14.84
CA LEU A 26 -7.03 -1.76 -14.30
C LEU A 26 -6.77 -2.79 -15.41
N ASN A 27 -7.65 -2.88 -16.41
CA ASN A 27 -7.46 -3.78 -17.55
C ASN A 27 -6.29 -3.34 -18.45
N LYS A 28 -6.09 -2.03 -18.68
CA LYS A 28 -4.90 -1.53 -19.39
C LYS A 28 -3.62 -1.83 -18.64
N GLN A 29 -3.58 -1.57 -17.33
CA GLN A 29 -2.44 -1.91 -16.49
C GLN A 29 -2.15 -3.40 -16.50
N LYS A 30 -3.19 -4.23 -16.38
CA LYS A 30 -3.08 -5.69 -16.48
C LYS A 30 -2.51 -6.12 -17.84
N LEU A 31 -2.99 -5.57 -18.95
CA LEU A 31 -2.52 -5.90 -20.29
C LEU A 31 -1.05 -5.49 -20.50
N GLU A 32 -0.65 -4.32 -20.00
CA GLU A 32 0.75 -3.88 -20.00
C GLU A 32 1.61 -4.79 -19.12
N TYR A 33 1.10 -5.23 -17.97
CA TYR A 33 1.77 -6.20 -17.12
C TYR A 33 1.92 -7.56 -17.79
N ASP A 34 0.87 -8.09 -18.41
CA ASP A 34 0.89 -9.38 -19.10
C ASP A 34 1.91 -9.38 -20.26
N LYS A 35 1.93 -8.29 -21.05
CA LYS A 35 2.92 -8.11 -22.12
C LYS A 35 4.35 -8.01 -21.59
N THR A 36 4.54 -7.26 -20.50
CA THR A 36 5.85 -7.15 -19.84
C THR A 36 6.30 -8.51 -19.31
N ILE A 37 5.39 -9.27 -18.69
CA ILE A 37 5.67 -10.63 -18.18
C ILE A 37 6.08 -11.56 -19.32
N GLU A 38 5.43 -11.48 -20.48
CA GLU A 38 5.72 -12.34 -21.64
C GLU A 38 7.08 -12.02 -22.29
N GLU A 39 7.39 -10.74 -22.51
CA GLU A 39 8.71 -10.29 -23.00
C GLU A 39 9.83 -10.71 -22.04
N TYR A 40 9.59 -10.63 -20.73
CA TYR A 40 10.55 -11.07 -19.72
C TYR A 40 10.66 -12.60 -19.61
N LYS A 41 9.57 -13.36 -19.76
CA LYS A 41 9.59 -14.84 -19.83
C LYS A 41 10.45 -15.34 -21.00
N LEU A 42 10.30 -14.72 -22.17
CA LEU A 42 11.14 -14.99 -23.35
C LEU A 42 12.62 -14.67 -23.10
N ALA A 43 12.92 -13.60 -22.37
CA ALA A 43 14.29 -13.26 -21.96
C ALA A 43 14.85 -14.26 -20.93
N LEU A 44 14.01 -14.80 -20.05
CA LEU A 44 14.36 -15.82 -19.05
C LEU A 44 14.67 -17.17 -19.65
N ASP A 45 13.87 -17.63 -20.62
CA ASP A 45 14.14 -18.89 -21.34
C ASP A 45 15.47 -18.85 -22.09
N ARG A 46 15.89 -17.67 -22.57
CA ARG A 46 17.21 -17.47 -23.17
C ARG A 46 18.35 -17.51 -22.13
N ARG A 47 18.08 -17.17 -20.87
CA ARG A 47 19.07 -17.12 -19.77
C ARG A 47 19.18 -18.42 -18.95
N LYS A 48 18.16 -19.29 -18.98
CA LYS A 48 18.17 -20.63 -18.36
C LYS A 48 19.34 -21.53 -18.79
N LYS A 49 20.05 -21.18 -19.88
CA LYS A 49 21.24 -21.89 -20.37
C LYS A 49 22.58 -21.48 -19.72
N VAL A 50 22.61 -20.56 -18.74
CA VAL A 50 23.84 -20.15 -18.05
C VAL A 50 23.65 -20.29 -16.53
N SER A 51 24.11 -21.42 -15.98
CA SER A 51 23.62 -21.99 -14.72
C SER A 51 24.18 -21.39 -13.42
N SER A 52 24.89 -20.25 -13.44
CA SER A 52 25.32 -19.55 -12.20
C SER A 52 24.71 -18.15 -12.11
N MET A 53 24.81 -17.37 -13.19
CA MET A 53 24.25 -16.03 -13.30
C MET A 53 22.72 -16.00 -13.08
N TYR A 54 22.01 -17.08 -13.44
CA TYR A 54 20.59 -17.22 -13.18
C TYR A 54 20.26 -17.29 -11.68
N TYR A 55 20.98 -18.13 -10.92
CA TYR A 55 20.76 -18.29 -9.48
C TYR A 55 21.22 -17.07 -8.68
N GLU A 56 22.32 -16.44 -9.06
CA GLU A 56 22.77 -15.18 -8.46
C GLU A 56 21.74 -14.06 -8.64
N LYS A 57 21.21 -13.90 -9.86
CA LYS A 57 20.20 -12.87 -10.13
C LYS A 57 18.87 -13.16 -9.43
N ARG A 58 18.46 -14.43 -9.36
CA ARG A 58 17.31 -14.90 -8.57
C ARG A 58 17.46 -14.53 -7.10
N ALA A 59 18.60 -14.86 -6.51
CA ALA A 59 18.88 -14.56 -5.10
C ALA A 59 18.86 -13.05 -4.82
N GLU A 60 19.51 -12.26 -5.68
CA GLU A 60 19.53 -10.79 -5.58
C GLU A 60 18.12 -10.20 -5.59
N LEU A 61 17.28 -10.62 -6.54
CA LEU A 61 15.90 -10.13 -6.66
C LEU A 61 15.03 -10.54 -5.47
N ILE A 62 15.18 -11.77 -4.98
CA ILE A 62 14.41 -12.25 -3.82
C ILE A 62 14.83 -11.53 -2.53
N ILE A 63 16.13 -11.27 -2.34
CA ILE A 63 16.64 -10.49 -1.20
C ILE A 63 16.10 -9.05 -1.26
N GLN A 64 16.21 -8.39 -2.42
CA GLN A 64 15.68 -7.03 -2.60
C GLN A 64 14.17 -6.96 -2.35
N LEU A 65 13.41 -7.97 -2.81
CA LEU A 65 11.99 -8.06 -2.53
C LEU A 65 11.73 -8.15 -1.02
N TYR A 66 12.44 -9.04 -0.32
CA TYR A 66 12.29 -9.23 1.11
C TYR A 66 12.56 -7.94 1.90
N GLU A 67 13.65 -7.25 1.59
CA GLU A 67 14.01 -6.00 2.26
C GLU A 67 12.95 -4.93 2.02
N LYS A 68 12.54 -4.73 0.76
CA LYS A 68 11.57 -3.68 0.42
C LYS A 68 10.18 -3.95 0.97
N ILE A 69 9.69 -5.18 0.90
CA ILE A 69 8.36 -5.51 1.45
C ILE A 69 8.34 -5.38 2.97
N SER A 70 9.45 -5.72 3.64
CA SER A 70 9.58 -5.57 5.09
C SER A 70 9.57 -4.10 5.50
N VAL A 71 10.38 -3.26 4.82
CA VAL A 71 10.41 -1.81 5.09
C VAL A 71 9.06 -1.17 4.79
N TYR A 72 8.42 -1.50 3.66
CA TYR A 72 7.10 -1.00 3.32
C TYR A 72 6.06 -1.36 4.37
N TYR A 73 6.00 -2.64 4.78
CA TYR A 73 5.11 -3.09 5.85
C TYR A 73 5.36 -2.33 7.17
N SER A 74 6.61 -2.18 7.59
CA SER A 74 6.96 -1.46 8.83
C SER A 74 6.54 0.01 8.77
N ASN A 75 6.72 0.66 7.62
CA ASN A 75 6.28 2.03 7.42
C ASN A 75 4.75 2.17 7.50
N LEU A 76 3.99 1.27 6.86
CA LEU A 76 2.53 1.27 6.95
C LEU A 76 2.06 1.12 8.41
N LEU A 77 2.69 0.22 9.17
CA LEU A 77 2.37 0.03 10.59
C LEU A 77 2.68 1.28 11.41
N ALA A 78 3.87 1.88 11.21
CA ALA A 78 4.25 3.11 11.90
C ALA A 78 3.30 4.27 11.60
N MET A 79 2.88 4.42 10.34
CA MET A 79 1.92 5.44 9.95
C MET A 79 0.55 5.25 10.60
N ASN A 80 -0.02 4.04 10.56
CA ASN A 80 -1.32 3.79 11.17
C ASN A 80 -1.28 4.00 12.71
N LYS A 81 -0.20 3.59 13.38
CA LYS A 81 0.01 3.87 14.80
C LYS A 81 0.15 5.37 15.07
N GLY A 82 0.84 6.10 14.20
CA GLY A 82 0.93 7.56 14.25
C GLY A 82 -0.42 8.26 14.11
N LEU A 83 -1.29 7.77 13.22
CA LEU A 83 -2.64 8.30 13.04
C LEU A 83 -3.51 8.12 14.31
N ILE A 84 -3.44 6.95 14.95
CA ILE A 84 -4.10 6.69 16.24
C ILE A 84 -3.56 7.65 17.31
N ALA A 85 -2.25 7.72 17.46
CA ALA A 85 -1.64 8.55 18.50
C ALA A 85 -1.91 10.05 18.29
N PHE A 86 -2.02 10.51 17.04
CA PHE A 86 -2.45 11.88 16.73
C PHE A 86 -3.93 12.11 17.09
N GLN A 87 -4.81 11.13 16.87
CA GLN A 87 -6.21 11.17 17.32
C GLN A 87 -6.32 11.24 18.85
N GLU A 88 -5.42 10.54 19.56
CA GLU A 88 -5.33 10.55 21.02
C GLU A 88 -4.60 11.80 21.57
N MET A 89 -4.21 12.73 20.69
CA MET A 89 -3.49 13.97 21.04
C MET A 89 -2.12 13.73 21.70
N ILE A 90 -1.48 12.59 21.41
CA ILE A 90 -0.16 12.22 21.94
C ILE A 90 0.98 12.88 21.14
N PHE A 91 0.74 13.24 19.87
CA PHE A 91 1.73 13.90 19.01
C PHE A 91 1.25 15.26 18.49
N GLU A 92 2.12 16.26 18.56
CA GLU A 92 1.83 17.64 18.12
C GLU A 92 2.41 17.98 16.73
N ARG A 93 3.27 17.13 16.15
CA ARG A 93 4.08 17.49 14.96
C ARG A 93 3.65 16.75 13.69
N PRO A 94 2.95 17.41 12.76
CA PRO A 94 2.53 16.81 11.50
C PRO A 94 3.66 16.62 10.47
N GLU A 95 4.78 17.34 10.56
CA GLU A 95 5.86 17.28 9.56
C GLU A 95 6.51 15.89 9.46
N ALA A 96 6.64 15.19 10.60
CA ALA A 96 7.14 13.82 10.63
C ALA A 96 6.18 12.83 9.93
N TYR A 97 4.89 13.13 9.90
CA TYR A 97 3.89 12.33 9.19
C TYR A 97 3.98 12.55 7.67
N ASP A 98 4.17 13.79 7.22
CA ASP A 98 4.34 14.14 5.79
C ASP A 98 5.55 13.41 5.17
N GLU A 99 6.70 13.40 5.85
CA GLU A 99 7.90 12.70 5.39
C GLU A 99 7.69 11.17 5.30
N LEU A 100 7.06 10.59 6.33
CA LEU A 100 6.78 9.16 6.40
C LEU A 100 5.77 8.75 5.32
N TYR A 101 4.75 9.57 5.07
CA TYR A 101 3.78 9.39 4.00
C TYR A 101 4.45 9.33 2.61
N HIS A 102 5.27 10.34 2.28
CA HIS A 102 5.94 10.41 0.98
C HIS A 102 6.94 9.26 0.78
N SER A 103 7.66 8.88 1.84
CA SER A 103 8.54 7.70 1.80
C SER A 103 7.75 6.41 1.52
N THR A 104 6.58 6.26 2.14
CA THR A 104 5.75 5.05 2.03
C THR A 104 5.14 4.89 0.64
N LEU A 105 4.65 5.98 0.03
CA LEU A 105 4.16 5.96 -1.35
C LEU A 105 5.21 5.57 -2.37
N LYS A 106 6.46 6.02 -2.17
CA LYS A 106 7.58 5.62 -3.05
C LYS A 106 7.87 4.13 -2.92
N LEU A 107 7.88 3.63 -1.68
CA LEU A 107 8.10 2.21 -1.39
C LEU A 107 7.02 1.31 -1.97
N GLU A 108 5.75 1.73 -1.96
CA GLU A 108 4.64 0.96 -2.53
C GLU A 108 4.89 0.60 -4.01
N LYS A 109 5.25 1.59 -4.82
CA LYS A 109 5.57 1.39 -6.25
C LYS A 109 6.77 0.48 -6.44
N ASP A 110 7.80 0.67 -5.63
CA ASP A 110 9.02 -0.12 -5.67
C ASP A 110 8.79 -1.59 -5.29
N VAL A 111 7.97 -1.85 -4.26
CA VAL A 111 7.57 -3.21 -3.85
C VAL A 111 6.75 -3.88 -4.94
N GLY A 112 5.76 -3.18 -5.51
CA GLY A 112 4.95 -3.71 -6.61
C GLY A 112 5.81 -4.18 -7.79
N LYS A 113 6.81 -3.36 -8.19
CA LYS A 113 7.77 -3.73 -9.24
C LYS A 113 8.58 -4.97 -8.86
N GLN A 114 9.08 -5.04 -7.63
CA GLN A 114 9.92 -6.16 -7.20
C GLN A 114 9.16 -7.47 -7.06
N ILE A 115 7.88 -7.43 -6.65
CA ILE A 115 7.02 -8.62 -6.62
C ILE A 115 6.86 -9.20 -8.03
N LEU A 116 6.63 -8.36 -9.03
CA LEU A 116 6.50 -8.81 -10.43
C LEU A 116 7.80 -9.37 -10.98
N LEU A 117 8.95 -8.80 -10.60
CA LEU A 117 10.26 -9.32 -11.02
C LEU A 117 10.58 -10.65 -10.31
N ALA A 118 10.26 -10.75 -9.02
CA ALA A 118 10.51 -11.96 -8.24
C ALA A 118 9.56 -13.10 -8.60
N SER A 119 8.32 -12.83 -9.01
CA SER A 119 7.33 -13.86 -9.37
C SER A 119 7.78 -14.77 -10.52
N LEU A 120 8.72 -14.30 -11.33
CA LEU A 120 9.37 -15.06 -12.39
C LEU A 120 10.26 -16.21 -11.87
N TYR A 121 10.67 -16.12 -10.61
CA TYR A 121 11.58 -17.04 -9.95
C TYR A 121 10.93 -17.75 -8.74
N LEU A 122 9.66 -17.46 -8.48
CA LEU A 122 8.87 -18.05 -7.43
C LEU A 122 7.82 -18.97 -8.04
N GLY A 123 7.46 -20.03 -7.32
CA GLY A 123 6.35 -20.88 -7.73
C GLY A 123 5.03 -20.10 -7.77
N GLU A 124 4.12 -20.52 -8.64
CA GLU A 124 2.81 -19.88 -8.88
C GLU A 124 2.08 -19.55 -7.57
N LYS A 125 1.96 -20.53 -6.67
CA LYS A 125 1.34 -20.36 -5.36
C LYS A 125 1.98 -19.25 -4.51
N THR A 126 3.31 -19.19 -4.45
CA THR A 126 4.03 -18.17 -3.67
C THR A 126 3.84 -16.78 -4.28
N SER A 127 3.86 -16.69 -5.61
CA SER A 127 3.61 -15.46 -6.35
C SER A 127 2.19 -14.94 -6.09
N GLU A 128 1.18 -15.80 -6.17
CA GLU A 128 -0.21 -15.44 -5.87
C GLU A 128 -0.36 -14.94 -4.43
N GLU A 129 0.16 -15.68 -3.45
CA GLU A 129 0.09 -15.27 -2.04
C GLU A 129 0.75 -13.91 -1.80
N LEU A 130 1.90 -13.63 -2.44
CA LEU A 130 2.57 -12.33 -2.36
C LEU A 130 1.75 -11.21 -2.99
N MET A 131 1.11 -11.44 -4.13
CA MET A 131 0.24 -10.44 -4.76
C MET A 131 -0.99 -10.16 -3.91
N PHE A 132 -1.64 -11.18 -3.34
CA PHE A 132 -2.77 -10.99 -2.42
C PHE A 132 -2.36 -10.18 -1.19
N PHE A 133 -1.19 -10.48 -0.63
CA PHE A 133 -0.65 -9.74 0.50
C PHE A 133 -0.35 -8.28 0.13
N GLN A 134 0.30 -8.04 -1.01
CA GLN A 134 0.57 -6.69 -1.51
C GLN A 134 -0.71 -5.90 -1.76
N HIS A 135 -1.73 -6.52 -2.34
CA HIS A 135 -3.03 -5.89 -2.53
C HIS A 135 -3.65 -5.47 -1.19
N ARG A 136 -3.54 -6.31 -0.15
CA ARG A 136 -4.01 -5.95 1.19
C ARG A 136 -3.22 -4.77 1.77
N LEU A 137 -1.90 -4.75 1.62
CA LEU A 137 -1.07 -3.62 2.03
C LEU A 137 -1.42 -2.33 1.25
N GLY A 138 -1.69 -2.43 -0.05
CA GLY A 138 -2.14 -1.31 -0.89
C GLY A 138 -3.49 -0.75 -0.43
N ASN A 139 -4.45 -1.60 -0.05
CA ASN A 139 -5.72 -1.14 0.51
C ASN A 139 -5.52 -0.35 1.82
N ILE A 140 -4.61 -0.81 2.69
CA ILE A 140 -4.26 -0.10 3.93
C ILE A 140 -3.57 1.24 3.60
N SER A 141 -2.66 1.24 2.62
CA SER A 141 -2.00 2.46 2.10
C SER A 141 -3.03 3.49 1.64
N ASN A 142 -4.02 3.07 0.85
CA ASN A 142 -5.07 3.96 0.32
C ASN A 142 -5.89 4.61 1.44
N SER A 143 -6.29 3.86 2.47
CA SER A 143 -6.98 4.45 3.63
C SER A 143 -6.15 5.56 4.30
N MET A 144 -4.82 5.42 4.34
CA MET A 144 -3.95 6.48 4.87
C MET A 144 -3.81 7.67 3.92
N VAL A 145 -3.80 7.43 2.62
CA VAL A 145 -3.84 8.50 1.60
C VAL A 145 -5.09 9.34 1.75
N ASP A 146 -6.24 8.70 1.95
CA ASP A 146 -7.50 9.42 2.17
C ASP A 146 -7.45 10.29 3.41
N VAL A 147 -6.96 9.76 4.55
CA VAL A 147 -6.79 10.55 5.78
C VAL A 147 -5.82 11.72 5.55
N TYR A 148 -4.70 11.49 4.87
CA TYR A 148 -3.69 12.51 4.63
C TYR A 148 -4.19 13.65 3.73
N GLU A 149 -4.87 13.33 2.62
CA GLU A 149 -5.37 14.33 1.68
C GLU A 149 -6.51 15.15 2.29
N GLU A 150 -7.36 14.56 3.13
CA GLU A 150 -8.37 15.30 3.89
C GLU A 150 -7.73 16.13 5.02
N TYR A 151 -6.73 15.59 5.74
CA TYR A 151 -5.95 16.31 6.75
C TYR A 151 -5.35 17.60 6.20
N LYS A 152 -4.80 17.57 4.97
CA LYS A 152 -4.21 18.75 4.32
C LYS A 152 -5.21 19.88 4.06
N ARG A 153 -6.52 19.59 4.05
CA ARG A 153 -7.60 20.57 3.86
C ARG A 153 -8.02 21.24 5.15
N ILE A 154 -7.68 20.67 6.30
CA ILE A 154 -7.89 21.31 7.60
C ILE A 154 -7.06 22.60 7.62
N ASP A 155 -7.68 23.69 8.08
CA ASP A 155 -7.03 24.99 8.09
C ASP A 155 -5.84 24.99 9.07
N LYS A 156 -4.63 24.91 8.52
CA LYS A 156 -3.37 24.87 9.30
C LYS A 156 -3.15 26.12 10.16
N LYS A 157 -3.96 27.19 10.02
CA LYS A 157 -3.92 28.34 10.92
C LYS A 157 -4.19 27.97 12.39
N TYR A 158 -4.96 26.90 12.64
CA TYR A 158 -5.27 26.40 13.98
C TYR A 158 -4.03 25.80 14.66
N LEU A 159 -3.14 25.17 13.89
CA LEU A 159 -1.89 24.56 14.37
C LEU A 159 -0.88 25.60 14.91
N LYS A 160 -0.89 26.82 14.38
CA LYS A 160 0.00 27.92 14.81
C LYS A 160 -0.53 28.76 15.96
N ARG A 161 -1.80 28.61 16.32
CA ARG A 161 -2.46 29.31 17.43
C ARG A 161 -2.62 28.41 18.66
N SER A 162 -1.75 27.40 18.80
CA SER A 162 -1.78 26.38 19.85
C SER A 162 -1.72 26.90 21.29
N GLU A 163 -1.62 28.21 21.50
CA GLU A 163 -1.79 28.87 22.80
C GLU A 163 -3.28 29.15 23.15
N ASP A 164 -4.20 29.00 22.19
CA ASP A 164 -5.65 29.10 22.37
C ASP A 164 -6.29 27.69 22.33
N GLU A 165 -6.63 27.15 23.51
CA GLU A 165 -7.23 25.82 23.70
C GLU A 165 -8.49 25.60 22.84
N SER A 166 -9.23 26.66 22.51
CA SER A 166 -10.45 26.57 21.70
C SER A 166 -10.16 26.22 20.24
N GLU A 167 -9.12 26.82 19.67
CA GLU A 167 -8.75 26.64 18.27
C GLU A 167 -8.04 25.30 18.04
N ALA A 168 -7.22 24.86 19.00
CA ALA A 168 -6.66 23.52 19.01
C ALA A 168 -7.78 22.45 19.08
N SER A 169 -8.77 22.63 19.96
CA SER A 169 -9.90 21.70 20.10
C SER A 169 -10.72 21.55 18.81
N LYS A 170 -10.94 22.64 18.06
CA LYS A 170 -11.63 22.60 16.75
C LYS A 170 -10.85 21.78 15.73
N PHE A 171 -9.54 22.00 15.66
CA PHE A 171 -8.67 21.26 14.76
C PHE A 171 -8.70 19.75 15.05
N TYR A 172 -8.58 19.35 16.32
CA TYR A 172 -8.64 17.93 16.69
C TYR A 172 -10.00 17.29 16.40
N TRP A 173 -11.09 18.05 16.56
CA TRP A 173 -12.42 17.57 16.21
C TRP A 173 -12.59 17.34 14.70
N GLU A 174 -12.13 18.28 13.87
CA GLU A 174 -12.16 18.12 12.40
C GLU A 174 -11.31 16.93 11.94
N TYR A 175 -10.12 16.75 12.53
CA TYR A 175 -9.28 15.59 12.28
C TYR A 175 -9.94 14.28 12.72
N TYR A 176 -10.56 14.25 13.91
CA TYR A 176 -11.27 13.07 14.42
C TYR A 176 -12.37 12.60 13.45
N GLN A 177 -13.11 13.53 12.86
CA GLN A 177 -14.16 13.19 11.88
C GLN A 177 -13.57 12.51 10.64
N ILE A 178 -12.46 13.02 10.10
CA ILE A 178 -11.75 12.43 8.96
C ILE A 178 -11.25 11.02 9.32
N TYR A 179 -10.62 10.88 10.49
CA TYR A 179 -10.08 9.62 11.00
C TYR A 179 -11.18 8.57 11.20
N SER A 180 -12.31 8.96 11.79
CA SER A 180 -13.41 8.04 12.14
C SER A 180 -14.11 7.40 10.92
N GLY A 181 -13.95 7.99 9.74
CA GLY A 181 -14.45 7.43 8.48
C GLY A 181 -13.61 6.28 7.92
N GLN A 182 -12.47 5.96 8.55
CA GLN A 182 -11.50 4.98 8.06
C GLN A 182 -11.24 3.89 9.10
N ASP A 183 -11.03 2.65 8.65
CA ASP A 183 -10.77 1.49 9.53
C ASP A 183 -9.30 1.43 9.97
N ILE A 184 -8.77 2.52 10.55
CA ILE A 184 -7.36 2.60 10.95
C ILE A 184 -7.05 1.62 12.10
N HIS A 185 -7.94 1.48 13.07
CA HIS A 185 -7.78 0.53 14.17
C HIS A 185 -7.77 -0.93 13.68
N GLY A 186 -8.70 -1.32 12.81
CA GLY A 186 -8.72 -2.66 12.21
C GLY A 186 -7.50 -2.91 11.32
N ASN A 187 -6.98 -1.88 10.65
CA ASN A 187 -5.73 -1.97 9.91
C ASN A 187 -4.53 -2.25 10.82
N VAL A 188 -4.41 -1.57 11.97
CA VAL A 188 -3.35 -1.85 12.95
C VAL A 188 -3.48 -3.26 13.52
N GLU A 189 -4.67 -3.68 13.93
CA GLU A 189 -4.90 -5.03 14.46
C GLU A 189 -4.51 -6.10 13.43
N TRP A 190 -4.89 -5.89 12.17
CA TRP A 190 -4.50 -6.81 11.10
C TRP A 190 -2.99 -6.82 10.88
N LEU A 191 -2.34 -5.65 10.83
CA LEU A 191 -0.90 -5.53 10.61
C LEU A 191 -0.12 -6.20 11.75
N ASP A 192 -0.41 -5.89 13.01
CA ASP A 192 0.27 -6.46 14.19
C ASP A 192 0.00 -7.97 14.34
N GLY A 193 -1.19 -8.45 13.95
CA GLY A 193 -1.55 -9.86 13.99
C GLY A 193 -1.19 -10.63 12.73
N LYS A 194 -2.15 -10.69 11.79
CA LYS A 194 -2.06 -11.52 10.57
C LYS A 194 -0.92 -11.08 9.65
N GLY A 195 -0.69 -9.77 9.52
CA GLY A 195 0.34 -9.19 8.68
C GLY A 195 1.75 -9.57 9.14
N SER A 196 2.02 -9.44 10.44
CA SER A 196 3.30 -9.81 11.06
C SER A 196 3.64 -11.28 10.82
N LYS A 197 2.68 -12.18 11.05
CA LYS A 197 2.85 -13.61 10.75
C LYS A 197 3.13 -13.86 9.27
N LYS A 198 2.41 -13.20 8.36
CA LYS A 198 2.62 -13.35 6.91
C LYS A 198 4.00 -12.89 6.45
N ILE A 199 4.53 -11.79 7.00
CA ILE A 199 5.90 -11.34 6.71
C ILE A 199 6.92 -12.40 7.14
N LEU A 200 6.75 -13.01 8.31
CA LEU A 200 7.62 -14.08 8.79
C LEU A 200 7.54 -15.34 7.91
N ASP A 201 6.32 -15.72 7.51
CA ASP A 201 6.10 -16.84 6.61
C ASP A 201 6.77 -16.58 5.24
N PHE A 202 6.60 -15.38 4.66
CA PHE A 202 7.29 -15.01 3.43
C PHE A 202 8.80 -14.98 3.59
N LYS A 203 9.34 -14.48 4.71
CA LYS A 203 10.78 -14.53 4.97
C LYS A 203 11.31 -15.96 4.90
N LYS A 204 10.58 -16.92 5.48
CA LYS A 204 10.96 -18.33 5.43
C LYS A 204 10.86 -18.89 4.00
N THR A 205 9.76 -18.64 3.31
CA THR A 205 9.51 -19.13 1.95
C THR A 205 10.51 -18.55 0.94
N LEU A 206 10.76 -17.24 0.99
CA LEU A 206 11.72 -16.55 0.14
C LEU A 206 13.15 -17.01 0.41
N LYS A 207 13.53 -17.22 1.68
CA LYS A 207 14.83 -17.79 2.03
C LYS A 207 15.01 -19.19 1.43
N ASN A 208 13.97 -20.03 1.48
CA ASN A 208 14.02 -21.36 0.87
C ASN A 208 14.12 -21.29 -0.65
N ALA A 209 13.44 -20.34 -1.30
CA ALA A 209 13.53 -20.13 -2.75
C ALA A 209 14.91 -19.63 -3.23
N ILE A 210 15.72 -19.04 -2.34
CA ILE A 210 17.13 -18.72 -2.63
C ILE A 210 17.99 -19.99 -2.63
N LEU A 211 17.67 -20.94 -1.74
CA LEU A 211 18.44 -22.15 -1.51
C LEU A 211 18.00 -23.34 -2.38
N SER A 212 16.85 -23.25 -3.07
CA SER A 212 16.35 -24.32 -3.93
C SER A 212 16.98 -24.26 -5.32
N GLU A 213 17.43 -25.42 -5.81
CA GLU A 213 17.89 -25.58 -7.19
C GLU A 213 16.73 -25.67 -8.20
N GLU A 214 15.50 -25.92 -7.71
CA GLU A 214 14.21 -25.80 -8.41
C GLU A 214 13.80 -24.34 -8.64
#